data_AF-A0A924VYP3-F1
#
_entry.id   AF-A0A924VYP3-F1
#
_cell.length_a   1.000
_cell.length_b   1.000
_cell.length_c   1.000
_cell.angle_alpha   90.00
_cell.angle_beta   90.00
_cell.angle_gamma   90.00
#
_symmetry.space_group_name_H-M   'P 1'
#
loop_
_entity.id
_entity.type
_entity.pdbx_description
1 polymer ?
#
loop_
_entity_poly.entity_id
_entity_poly.type
_entity_poly.pdbx_seq_one_letter_code
_entity_poly.pdbx_strand_id
1 'polypeptide(L)'
;MNVLRAAIGILGLAMLGLIIWAAVAMTDLHGNFLEQFAVVTTLPWGIAGLADLYIGFVFFAVIVFLTERSWMVAALWSLPIFILGNVWAAVWLIIRLPHIAKQLSKPDWPTS
;
A
#
# COMPACT_ATOMS: atom_id res chain seq x y z
N MET A 1 18.18 8.84 -1.84
CA MET A 1 17.39 8.18 -0.77
C MET A 1 16.37 9.12 -0.12
N ASN A 2 16.78 10.29 0.39
CA ASN A 2 15.87 11.17 1.15
C ASN A 2 14.74 11.77 0.31
N VAL A 3 15.03 12.17 -0.94
CA VAL A 3 14.01 12.68 -1.88
C VAL A 3 12.93 11.62 -2.16
N LEU A 4 13.32 10.37 -2.41
CA LEU A 4 12.38 9.27 -2.67
C LEU A 4 11.51 8.95 -1.45
N ARG A 5 12.09 8.97 -0.24
CA ARG A 5 11.33 8.80 1.01
C ARG A 5 10.33 9.94 1.22
N ALA A 6 10.74 11.18 0.93
CA ALA A 6 9.85 12.33 1.02
C ALA A 6 8.69 12.22 0.01
N ALA A 7 8.97 11.83 -1.23
CA ALA A 7 7.93 11.62 -2.24
C ALA A 7 6.92 10.54 -1.81
N ILE A 8 7.39 9.39 -1.31
CA ILE A 8 6.51 8.32 -0.80
C ILE A 8 5.70 8.82 0.41
N GLY A 9 6.32 9.58 1.31
CA GLY A 9 5.63 10.19 2.46
C GLY A 9 4.52 11.15 2.03
N ILE A 10 4.80 12.01 1.04
CA ILE A 10 3.81 12.95 0.49
C ILE A 10 2.64 12.18 -0.14
N LEU A 11 2.91 11.13 -0.93
CA LEU A 11 1.85 10.30 -1.51
C LEU A 11 1.02 9.57 -0.44
N GLY A 12 1.67 9.05 0.60
CA GLY A 12 0.97 8.43 1.73
C GLY A 12 0.08 9.41 2.48
N LEU A 13 0.56 10.65 2.71
CA LEU A 13 -0.25 11.71 3.33
C LEU A 13 -1.38 12.18 2.43
N ALA A 14 -1.15 12.29 1.12
CA ALA A 14 -2.19 12.61 0.16
C ALA A 14 -3.30 11.55 0.16
N MET A 15 -2.92 10.26 0.20
CA MET A 15 -3.87 9.16 0.31
C MET A 15 -4.65 9.20 1.63
N LEU A 16 -3.98 9.49 2.75
CA LEU A 16 -4.65 9.68 4.04
C LEU A 16 -5.65 10.84 3.99
N GLY A 17 -5.26 11.96 3.36
CA GLY A 17 -6.15 13.10 3.13
C GLY A 17 -7.38 12.75 2.30
N LEU A 18 -7.21 11.96 1.24
CA LEU A 18 -8.32 11.46 0.43
C LEU A 18 -9.27 10.56 1.23
N ILE A 19 -8.73 9.67 2.09
CA ILE A 19 -9.54 8.82 2.96
C ILE A 19 -10.35 9.66 3.95
N ILE A 20 -9.72 10.64 4.59
CA ILE A 20 -10.41 11.53 5.54
C ILE A 20 -11.49 12.33 4.82
N TRP A 21 -11.18 12.90 3.66
CA TRP A 21 -12.15 13.62 2.84
C TRP A 21 -13.32 12.72 2.45
N ALA A 22 -13.07 11.51 1.94
CA ALA A 22 -14.11 10.56 1.57
C ALA A 22 -14.97 10.12 2.76
N ALA A 23 -14.40 10.03 3.96
CA ALA A 23 -15.12 9.65 5.17
C ALA A 23 -16.08 10.74 5.68
N VAL A 24 -15.80 12.02 5.40
CA VAL A 24 -16.62 13.16 5.87
C VAL A 24 -17.44 13.82 4.76
N ALA A 25 -17.11 13.56 3.49
CA ALA A 25 -17.78 14.18 2.37
C ALA A 25 -19.12 13.50 2.07
N MET A 26 -20.17 14.30 1.95
CA MET A 26 -21.48 13.89 1.43
C MET A 26 -22.10 12.66 2.14
N THR A 27 -21.85 12.50 3.43
CA THR A 27 -22.42 11.42 4.26
C THR A 27 -23.95 11.43 4.25
N ASP A 28 -24.55 12.61 4.17
CA ASP A 28 -26.00 12.78 4.14
C ASP A 28 -26.64 12.40 2.79
N LEU A 29 -25.86 12.40 1.71
CA LEU A 29 -26.37 12.25 0.34
C LEU A 29 -26.12 10.85 -0.23
N HIS A 30 -24.97 10.25 0.08
CA HIS A 30 -24.53 8.98 -0.50
C HIS A 30 -24.42 7.86 0.55
N GLY A 31 -24.83 8.13 1.78
CA GLY A 31 -24.82 7.13 2.84
C GLY A 31 -23.43 6.83 3.40
N ASN A 32 -23.34 5.78 4.20
CA ASN A 32 -22.10 5.39 4.87
C ASN A 32 -21.12 4.65 3.93
N PHE A 33 -19.89 4.41 4.42
CA PHE A 33 -18.85 3.71 3.64
C PHE A 33 -19.32 2.36 3.06
N LEU A 34 -20.06 1.56 3.83
CA LEU A 34 -20.50 0.23 3.38
C LEU A 34 -21.53 0.32 2.26
N GLU A 35 -22.42 1.31 2.31
CA GLU A 35 -23.42 1.55 1.26
C GLU A 35 -22.75 2.00 -0.05
N GLN A 36 -21.82 2.94 0.03
CA GLN A 36 -21.05 3.39 -1.13
C GLN A 36 -20.20 2.24 -1.71
N PHE A 37 -19.57 1.45 -0.84
CA PHE A 37 -18.79 0.29 -1.26
C PHE A 37 -19.66 -0.79 -1.91
N ALA A 38 -20.88 -1.03 -1.40
CA ALA A 38 -21.83 -1.95 -2.02
C ALA A 38 -22.18 -1.51 -3.44
N VAL A 39 -22.40 -0.22 -3.68
CA VAL A 39 -22.64 0.31 -5.04
C VAL A 39 -21.45 0.03 -5.96
N VAL A 40 -20.21 0.26 -5.50
CA VAL A 40 -19.00 -0.02 -6.28
C VAL A 40 -18.95 -1.48 -6.74
N THR A 41 -19.39 -2.43 -5.90
CA THR A 41 -19.43 -3.85 -6.27
C THR A 41 -20.50 -4.22 -7.30
N THR A 42 -21.45 -3.33 -7.60
CA THR A 42 -22.45 -3.54 -8.67
C THR A 42 -21.96 -3.06 -10.03
N LEU A 43 -20.90 -2.24 -10.08
CA LEU A 43 -20.34 -1.69 -11.30
C LEU A 43 -19.23 -2.61 -11.85
N PRO A 44 -19.23 -2.99 -13.14
CA PRO A 44 -18.18 -3.84 -13.72
C PRO A 44 -16.76 -3.29 -13.53
N TRP A 45 -16.59 -1.99 -13.74
CA TRP A 45 -15.31 -1.31 -13.49
C TRP A 45 -14.98 -1.17 -12.01
N GLY A 46 -15.99 -1.12 -11.13
CA GLY A 46 -15.77 -1.13 -9.69
C GLY A 46 -15.19 -2.46 -9.22
N ILE A 47 -15.74 -3.58 -9.68
CA ILE A 47 -15.20 -4.92 -9.43
C ILE A 47 -13.78 -5.05 -10.00
N ALA A 48 -13.56 -4.62 -11.24
CA ALA A 48 -12.24 -4.69 -11.87
C ALA A 48 -11.18 -3.87 -11.10
N GLY A 49 -11.53 -2.66 -10.65
CA GLY A 49 -10.63 -1.83 -9.85
C GLY A 49 -10.35 -2.40 -8.46
N LEU A 50 -11.35 -3.01 -7.81
CA LEU A 50 -11.14 -3.73 -6.55
C LEU A 50 -10.22 -4.94 -6.75
N ALA A 51 -10.44 -5.72 -7.81
CA ALA A 51 -9.57 -6.85 -8.13
C ALA A 51 -8.12 -6.40 -8.37
N ASP A 52 -7.92 -5.35 -9.17
CA ASP A 52 -6.60 -4.76 -9.42
C ASP A 52 -5.91 -4.34 -8.11
N LEU A 53 -6.62 -3.62 -7.23
CA LEU A 53 -6.11 -3.18 -5.94
C LEU A 53 -5.69 -4.36 -5.04
N TYR A 54 -6.56 -5.35 -4.88
CA TYR A 54 -6.31 -6.48 -3.98
C TYR A 54 -5.24 -7.44 -4.52
N ILE A 55 -5.20 -7.68 -5.83
CA ILE A 55 -4.11 -8.44 -6.46
C ILE A 55 -2.79 -7.68 -6.28
N GLY A 56 -2.80 -6.36 -6.44
CA GLY A 56 -1.65 -5.50 -6.14
C GLY A 56 -1.16 -5.64 -4.70
N PHE A 57 -2.06 -5.71 -3.71
CA PHE A 57 -1.71 -5.95 -2.31
C PHE A 57 -1.06 -7.33 -2.09
N VAL A 58 -1.52 -8.37 -2.80
CA VAL A 58 -0.90 -9.69 -2.75
C VAL A 58 0.54 -9.64 -3.30
N PHE A 59 0.75 -9.01 -4.45
CA PHE A 59 2.09 -8.84 -5.01
C PHE A 59 3.01 -8.06 -4.06
N PHE A 60 2.50 -7.00 -3.45
CA PHE A 60 3.25 -6.25 -2.45
C PHE A 60 3.57 -7.11 -1.22
N ALA A 61 2.62 -7.89 -0.72
CA ALA A 61 2.84 -8.82 0.38
C ALA A 61 3.96 -9.81 0.06
N VAL A 62 3.99 -10.38 -1.15
CA VAL A 62 5.10 -11.25 -1.59
C VAL A 62 6.45 -10.53 -1.48
N ILE A 63 6.55 -9.28 -1.93
CA ILE A 63 7.79 -8.49 -1.80
C ILE A 63 8.17 -8.30 -0.32
N VAL A 64 7.21 -8.01 0.55
CA VAL A 64 7.45 -7.87 2.00
C VAL A 64 7.97 -9.19 2.58
N PHE A 65 7.39 -10.33 2.21
CA PHE A 65 7.86 -11.65 2.66
C PHE A 65 9.24 -12.03 2.13
N LEU A 66 9.61 -11.58 0.93
CA LEU A 66 10.95 -11.81 0.37
C LEU A 66 12.02 -10.90 0.98
N THR A 67 11.64 -9.73 1.48
CA THR A 67 12.58 -8.73 2.00
C THR A 67 12.79 -8.84 3.52
N GLU A 68 11.77 -9.26 4.27
CA GLU A 68 11.85 -9.41 5.71
C GLU A 68 12.36 -10.82 6.11
N ARG A 69 13.36 -10.87 6.99
CA ARG A 69 13.97 -12.15 7.41
C ARG A 69 13.06 -13.02 8.29
N SER A 70 12.09 -12.39 8.97
CA SER A 70 11.14 -13.07 9.86
C SER A 70 9.76 -13.07 9.24
N TRP A 71 9.18 -14.25 9.07
CA TRP A 71 7.82 -14.43 8.55
C TRP A 71 6.77 -13.71 9.41
N MET A 72 6.99 -13.60 10.73
CA MET A 72 6.08 -12.88 11.64
C MET A 72 6.12 -11.37 11.38
N VAL A 73 7.32 -10.82 11.14
CA VAL A 73 7.47 -9.39 10.81
C VAL A 73 6.90 -9.11 9.43
N ALA A 74 7.12 -10.01 8.47
CA ALA A 74 6.51 -9.92 7.15
C ALA A 74 4.98 -9.93 7.22
N ALA A 75 4.39 -10.84 8.00
CA ALA A 75 2.94 -10.90 8.22
C ALA A 75 2.42 -9.62 8.89
N LEU A 76 3.12 -9.10 9.89
CA LEU A 76 2.75 -7.86 10.58
C LEU A 76 2.72 -6.64 9.64
N TRP A 77 3.60 -6.61 8.64
CA TRP A 77 3.62 -5.53 7.66
C TRP A 77 2.67 -5.73 6.49
N SER A 78 2.45 -6.97 6.05
CA SER A 78 1.63 -7.29 4.87
C SER A 78 0.14 -7.40 5.17
N LEU A 79 -0.25 -8.03 6.29
CA LEU A 79 -1.67 -8.24 6.60
C LEU A 79 -2.47 -6.94 6.76
N PRO A 80 -1.96 -5.88 7.45
CA PRO A 80 -2.73 -4.65 7.58
C PRO A 80 -2.96 -3.90 6.26
N ILE A 81 -2.20 -4.20 5.20
CA ILE A 81 -2.36 -3.54 3.89
C ILE A 81 -3.73 -3.84 3.27
N PHE A 82 -4.28 -5.03 3.52
CA PHE A 82 -5.60 -5.40 3.02
C PHE A 82 -6.75 -4.58 3.62
N ILE A 83 -6.49 -3.86 4.72
CA ILE A 83 -7.47 -3.03 5.43
C ILE A 83 -7.09 -1.54 5.33
N LEU A 84 -5.84 -1.20 5.67
CA LEU A 84 -5.32 0.17 5.68
C LEU A 84 -4.90 0.66 4.28
N GLY A 85 -4.75 -0.25 3.32
CA GLY A 85 -4.38 0.04 1.96
C GLY A 85 -2.99 0.65 1.82
N ASN A 86 -2.85 1.52 0.81
CA ASN A 86 -1.57 2.08 0.39
C ASN A 86 -0.93 3.02 1.42
N VAL A 87 -1.68 3.53 2.41
CA VAL A 87 -1.10 4.34 3.50
C VAL A 87 -0.12 3.50 4.32
N TRP A 88 -0.49 2.26 4.65
CA TRP A 88 0.40 1.36 5.40
C TRP A 88 1.58 0.87 4.56
N ALA A 89 1.34 0.59 3.28
CA ALA A 89 2.40 0.25 2.33
C ALA A 89 3.44 1.38 2.21
N ALA A 90 3.00 2.64 2.19
CA ALA A 90 3.89 3.81 2.17
C ALA A 90 4.75 3.89 3.44
N VAL A 91 4.17 3.65 4.62
CA VAL A 91 4.92 3.61 5.89
C VAL A 91 6.00 2.53 5.84
N TRP A 92 5.65 1.31 5.41
CA TRP A 92 6.62 0.22 5.29
C TRP A 92 7.76 0.58 4.34
N LEU A 93 7.43 1.10 3.15
CA LEU A 93 8.41 1.52 2.15
C LEU A 93 9.36 2.58 2.71
N ILE A 94 8.86 3.64 3.36
CA ILE A 94 9.70 4.72 3.91
C ILE A 94 10.74 4.18 4.90
N ILE A 95 10.38 3.16 5.68
CA ILE A 95 11.28 2.58 6.68
C ILE A 95 12.26 1.59 6.03
N ARG A 96 11.83 0.78 5.06
CA ARG A 96 12.64 -0.31 4.46
C ARG A 96 13.45 0.11 3.23
N LEU A 97 13.12 1.24 2.60
CA LEU A 97 13.80 1.75 1.42
C LEU A 97 15.33 1.80 1.54
N PRO A 98 15.93 2.26 2.66
CA PRO A 98 17.39 2.31 2.79
C PRO A 98 18.02 0.91 2.82
N HIS A 99 17.31 -0.09 3.35
CA HIS A 99 17.79 -1.46 3.40
C HIS A 99 17.72 -2.11 2.01
N ILE A 100 16.58 -1.96 1.32
CA ILE A 100 16.37 -2.46 -0.04
C ILE A 100 17.36 -1.82 -1.02
N ALA A 101 17.55 -0.50 -0.96
CA ALA A 101 18.49 0.19 -1.83
C ALA A 101 19.94 -0.26 -1.60
N LYS A 102 20.33 -0.57 -0.36
CA LYS A 102 21.65 -1.14 -0.05
C LYS A 102 21.82 -2.57 -0.59
N GLN A 103 20.76 -3.36 -0.63
CA GLN A 103 20.80 -4.71 -1.21
C GLN A 103 20.93 -4.63 -2.73
N LEU A 104 20.14 -3.78 -3.38
CA LEU A 104 20.16 -3.56 -4.83
C LEU A 104 21.45 -2.88 -5.33
N SER A 105 22.14 -2.10 -4.49
CA SER A 105 23.39 -1.44 -4.87
C SER A 105 24.63 -2.35 -4.81
N LYS A 106 24.50 -3.60 -4.35
CA LYS A 106 25.61 -4.54 -4.33
C LYS A 106 25.74 -5.18 -5.72
N PRO A 107 26.88 -5.04 -6.41
CA PRO A 107 27.13 -5.78 -7.65
C PRO A 107 27.11 -7.27 -7.36
N ASP A 108 26.25 -7.98 -8.08
CA ASP A 108 26.03 -9.42 -8.06
C ASP A 108 26.99 -10.17 -8.99
N TRP A 109 27.93 -9.45 -9.63
CA TRP A 109 28.98 -10.07 -10.42
C TRP A 109 30.11 -10.60 -9.52
N PRO A 110 30.59 -11.84 -9.71
CA PRO A 110 31.86 -12.25 -9.13
C PRO A 110 32.93 -11.32 -9.69
N THR A 111 33.51 -10.46 -8.85
CA THR A 111 34.73 -9.75 -9.20
C THR A 111 35.81 -10.83 -9.34
N SER A 112 36.01 -11.28 -10.58
CA SER A 112 37.12 -12.13 -11.01
C SER A 112 38.46 -11.48 -10.72
#